data_AF-A0AAV1WQL2-F1
#
_entry.id   AF-A0AAV1WQL2-F1
#
_cell.length_a   1.000
_cell.length_b   1.000
_cell.length_c   1.000
_cell.angle_alpha   90.00
_cell.angle_beta   90.00
_cell.angle_gamma   90.00
#
_symmetry.space_group_name_H-M   'P 1'
#
loop_
_entity.id
_entity.type
_entity.pdbx_description
1 polymer ?
#
loop_
_entity_poly.entity_id
_entity_poly.type
_entity_poly.pdbx_seq_one_letter_code
_entity_poly.pdbx_strand_id
1 'polypeptide(L)'
;MRLGGVVVYGVTLPLSRSRSPLNFSRSHRAVVNANLVQDHVSFVKDVAATQPPHNLSHLLTVLKTRGESIISPGARQGLIPLAIPLSKNASGTVTALLRWPTAPPDMEMPVVEVNKHGVWLLAKSVDQFMHRILVEEDAKSSQERNEELFHASADAGVKLYRKGDFAESKISNLDVYLLKKVGIFPDIIERKVKRHFEEGDHVSALITGEFYTKKEHFPGFARPFVFNAEVLLRVGRNVEAKDAARGALKSPWWTLGCEYEDVANIAQWEDEQIEYIKERVTEEGRREDLNKGKAPAQVALDEAAFLLDLASIEGTWDEYVERIAKCYEEAGLNDVAKFILYRD
;
A
#
# COMPACT_ATOMS: atom_id res chain seq x y z
N MET A 1 -21.31 42.50 -54.01
CA MET A 1 -22.26 43.62 -53.92
C MET A 1 -23.67 43.11 -54.14
N ARG A 2 -24.50 43.07 -53.10
CA ARG A 2 -25.96 43.18 -53.16
C ARG A 2 -26.42 43.47 -51.73
N LEU A 3 -26.87 44.72 -51.55
CA LEU A 3 -27.55 45.23 -50.36
C LEU A 3 -29.03 44.84 -50.45
N GLY A 4 -29.64 44.58 -49.31
CA GLY A 4 -31.09 44.49 -49.16
C GLY A 4 -31.45 44.76 -47.70
N GLY A 5 -31.90 45.99 -47.42
CA GLY A 5 -32.36 46.42 -46.11
C GLY A 5 -33.82 46.06 -45.85
N VAL A 6 -34.23 46.10 -44.59
CA VAL A 6 -35.63 46.17 -44.17
C VAL A 6 -35.77 47.09 -42.95
N VAL A 7 -36.87 47.83 -42.99
CA VAL A 7 -37.33 48.94 -42.15
C VAL A 7 -37.95 48.48 -40.82
N VAL A 8 -37.95 49.41 -39.86
CA VAL A 8 -38.36 49.34 -38.44
C VAL A 8 -39.86 49.68 -38.24
N TYR A 9 -40.32 49.45 -37.00
CA TYR A 9 -41.52 49.92 -36.27
C TYR A 9 -42.63 48.87 -36.20
N GLY A 10 -43.18 48.47 -35.05
CA GLY A 10 -43.01 48.88 -33.65
C GLY A 10 -44.32 48.61 -32.88
N VAL A 11 -44.19 48.42 -31.57
CA VAL A 11 -45.18 48.72 -30.51
C VAL A 11 -46.03 47.57 -29.90
N THR A 12 -45.80 47.42 -28.58
CA THR A 12 -46.63 46.95 -27.43
C THR A 12 -47.02 45.47 -27.18
N LEU A 13 -46.46 44.98 -26.06
CA LEU A 13 -46.97 43.98 -25.08
C LEU A 13 -48.32 44.44 -24.42
N PRO A 14 -49.09 43.63 -23.64
CA PRO A 14 -48.64 42.48 -22.83
C PRO A 14 -49.64 41.30 -22.56
N LEU A 15 -49.15 40.35 -21.72
CA LEU A 15 -49.83 39.36 -20.87
C LEU A 15 -50.52 38.12 -21.51
N SER A 16 -49.98 36.93 -21.27
CA SER A 16 -50.43 36.06 -20.16
C SER A 16 -49.66 34.73 -20.11
N ARG A 17 -49.51 34.24 -18.88
CA ARG A 17 -48.75 33.05 -18.46
C ARG A 17 -49.30 31.75 -19.05
N SER A 18 -48.40 30.88 -19.51
CA SER A 18 -48.54 29.43 -19.36
C SER A 18 -47.24 28.86 -18.82
N ARG A 19 -47.31 28.31 -17.59
CA ARG A 19 -46.21 27.62 -16.91
C ARG A 19 -46.09 26.21 -17.50
N SER A 20 -44.93 25.91 -18.09
CA SER A 20 -44.45 24.54 -18.23
C SER A 20 -43.29 24.36 -17.25
N PRO A 21 -43.27 23.30 -16.42
CA PRO A 21 -42.20 23.12 -15.45
C PRO A 21 -40.92 22.69 -16.20
N LEU A 22 -39.89 23.52 -16.09
CA LEU A 22 -38.53 23.11 -16.39
C LEU A 22 -38.18 21.96 -15.44
N ASN A 23 -38.02 20.76 -16.02
CA ASN A 23 -37.43 19.62 -15.35
C ASN A 23 -36.02 20.02 -14.87
N PHE A 24 -35.91 20.33 -13.57
CA PHE A 24 -34.63 20.28 -12.89
C PHE A 24 -34.16 18.83 -12.97
N SER A 25 -33.29 18.54 -13.93
CA SER A 25 -32.45 17.36 -13.89
C SER A 25 -31.62 17.46 -12.62
N ARG A 26 -32.05 16.70 -11.61
CA ARG A 26 -31.39 16.58 -10.32
C ARG A 26 -30.04 15.93 -10.61
N SER A 27 -29.00 16.74 -10.68
CA SER A 27 -27.62 16.28 -10.69
C SER A 27 -27.47 15.30 -9.53
N HIS A 28 -27.28 14.03 -9.85
CA HIS A 28 -26.84 12.99 -8.92
C HIS A 28 -25.37 13.29 -8.55
N ARG A 29 -25.17 14.36 -7.77
CA ARG A 29 -23.88 14.66 -7.15
C ARG A 29 -23.66 13.68 -6.02
N ALA A 30 -22.49 13.05 -6.07
CA ALA A 30 -22.05 11.93 -5.28
C ALA A 30 -22.18 12.17 -3.77
N VAL A 31 -23.20 11.54 -3.17
CA VAL A 31 -23.13 11.13 -1.78
C VAL A 31 -22.06 10.04 -1.74
N VAL A 32 -20.87 10.34 -1.21
CA VAL A 32 -20.07 9.30 -0.58
C VAL A 32 -21.04 8.57 0.34
N ASN A 33 -21.15 7.25 0.24
CA ASN A 33 -21.88 6.50 1.25
C ASN A 33 -21.11 6.75 2.55
N ALA A 34 -21.48 7.78 3.32
CA ALA A 34 -20.73 8.24 4.50
C ALA A 34 -20.52 7.07 5.48
N ASN A 35 -21.47 6.14 5.43
CA ASN A 35 -21.42 4.81 6.01
C ASN A 35 -20.09 4.10 5.72
N LEU A 36 -19.69 3.93 4.46
CA LEU A 36 -18.49 3.15 4.10
C LEU A 36 -17.18 3.77 4.63
N VAL A 37 -17.07 5.10 4.69
CA VAL A 37 -15.89 5.78 5.27
C VAL A 37 -15.88 5.62 6.79
N GLN A 38 -17.04 5.75 7.44
CA GLN A 38 -17.19 5.51 8.86
C GLN A 38 -16.91 4.05 9.22
N ASP A 39 -17.29 3.12 8.36
CA ASP A 39 -17.08 1.68 8.51
C ASP A 39 -15.59 1.35 8.60
N HIS A 40 -14.73 2.00 7.81
CA HIS A 40 -13.27 1.79 7.90
C HIS A 40 -12.69 2.27 9.23
N VAL A 41 -13.09 3.46 9.70
CA VAL A 41 -12.59 4.02 10.97
C VAL A 41 -13.04 3.13 12.14
N SER A 42 -14.31 2.75 12.15
CA SER A 42 -14.87 1.83 13.15
C SER A 42 -14.22 0.46 13.06
N PHE A 43 -14.00 -0.09 11.87
CA PHE A 43 -13.34 -1.38 11.71
C PHE A 43 -11.91 -1.38 12.24
N VAL A 44 -11.11 -0.35 11.95
CA VAL A 44 -9.74 -0.25 12.47
C VAL A 44 -9.74 -0.19 14.00
N LYS A 45 -10.68 0.56 14.58
CA LYS A 45 -10.79 0.73 16.02
C LYS A 45 -11.33 -0.53 16.73
N ASP A 46 -12.45 -1.04 16.25
CA ASP A 46 -13.30 -1.99 16.96
C ASP A 46 -13.00 -3.45 16.58
N VAL A 47 -12.54 -3.70 15.33
CA VAL A 47 -12.20 -5.06 14.84
C VAL A 47 -10.69 -5.27 14.85
N ALA A 48 -9.92 -4.36 14.25
CA ALA A 48 -8.47 -4.42 14.29
C ALA A 48 -7.88 -4.01 15.65
N ALA A 49 -8.70 -3.50 16.58
CA ALA A 49 -8.29 -3.16 17.95
C ALA A 49 -7.03 -2.29 18.01
N THR A 50 -6.95 -1.29 17.13
CA THR A 50 -5.81 -0.37 17.03
C THR A 50 -6.27 1.05 16.75
N GLN A 51 -5.36 2.01 16.85
CA GLN A 51 -5.69 3.41 16.62
C GLN A 51 -5.88 3.67 15.11
N PRO A 52 -7.06 4.17 14.68
CA PRO A 52 -7.23 4.56 13.28
C PRO A 52 -6.29 5.70 12.89
N PRO A 53 -5.64 5.63 11.71
CA PRO A 53 -4.86 6.75 11.20
C PRO A 53 -5.71 8.02 11.10
N HIS A 54 -5.15 9.16 11.56
CA HIS A 54 -5.90 10.42 11.68
C HIS A 54 -6.60 10.85 10.38
N ASN A 55 -5.90 10.71 9.24
CA ASN A 55 -6.39 11.15 7.95
C ASN A 55 -7.01 10.02 7.09
N LEU A 56 -7.37 8.87 7.69
CA LEU A 56 -7.92 7.74 6.94
C LEU A 56 -9.16 8.10 6.11
N SER A 57 -10.08 8.88 6.66
CA SER A 57 -11.28 9.33 5.95
C SER A 57 -10.96 10.22 4.75
N HIS A 58 -9.96 11.09 4.89
CA HIS A 58 -9.47 11.94 3.81
C HIS A 58 -8.79 11.10 2.72
N LEU A 59 -7.98 10.11 3.09
CA LEU A 59 -7.37 9.18 2.14
C LEU A 59 -8.42 8.44 1.30
N LEU A 60 -9.47 7.90 1.93
CA LEU A 60 -10.57 7.23 1.20
C LEU A 60 -11.26 8.17 0.21
N THR A 61 -11.44 9.43 0.59
CA THR A 61 -12.02 10.46 -0.30
C THR A 61 -11.09 10.77 -1.48
N VAL A 62 -9.78 10.88 -1.22
CA VAL A 62 -8.74 11.08 -2.24
C VAL A 62 -8.68 9.89 -3.22
N LEU A 63 -8.66 8.65 -2.73
CA LEU A 63 -8.61 7.44 -3.57
C LEU A 63 -9.85 7.34 -4.47
N LYS A 64 -11.04 7.61 -3.93
CA LYS A 64 -12.27 7.68 -4.72
C LYS A 64 -12.20 8.76 -5.80
N THR A 65 -11.68 9.93 -5.46
CA THR A 65 -11.52 11.06 -6.40
C THR A 65 -10.51 10.75 -7.50
N ARG A 66 -9.52 9.89 -7.22
CA ARG A 66 -8.59 9.32 -8.19
C ARG A 66 -9.23 8.29 -9.13
N GLY A 67 -10.51 7.95 -8.92
CA GLY A 67 -11.27 7.02 -9.74
C GLY A 67 -11.27 5.57 -9.23
N GLU A 68 -10.79 5.32 -8.00
CA GLU A 68 -10.82 3.99 -7.41
C GLU A 68 -12.17 3.68 -6.75
N SER A 69 -12.48 2.39 -6.69
CA SER A 69 -13.67 1.90 -5.99
C SER A 69 -13.33 1.60 -4.53
N ILE A 70 -13.96 2.30 -3.60
CA ILE A 70 -13.82 1.98 -2.16
C ILE A 70 -14.53 0.66 -1.89
N ILE A 71 -13.86 -0.24 -1.18
CA ILE A 71 -14.35 -1.59 -0.86
C ILE A 71 -14.53 -1.75 0.66
N SER A 72 -15.31 -2.74 1.11
CA SER A 72 -15.51 -3.00 2.54
C SER A 72 -14.17 -3.33 3.22
N PRO A 73 -13.87 -2.81 4.43
CA PRO A 73 -12.71 -3.22 5.19
C PRO A 73 -12.74 -4.70 5.60
N GLY A 74 -13.91 -5.35 5.56
CA GLY A 74 -14.10 -6.78 5.80
C GLY A 74 -13.97 -7.66 4.55
N ALA A 75 -13.86 -7.08 3.34
CA ALA A 75 -13.71 -7.82 2.08
C ALA A 75 -12.29 -8.40 1.89
N ARG A 76 -11.91 -9.31 2.78
CA ARG A 76 -10.53 -9.82 2.94
C ARG A 76 -10.30 -11.22 2.38
N GLN A 77 -11.32 -11.85 1.79
CA GLN A 77 -11.20 -13.16 1.16
C GLN A 77 -10.09 -13.15 0.10
N GLY A 78 -9.18 -14.11 0.17
CA GLY A 78 -8.05 -14.24 -0.76
C GLY A 78 -6.97 -13.16 -0.60
N LEU A 79 -7.07 -12.28 0.39
CA LEU A 79 -6.01 -11.33 0.73
C LEU A 79 -5.16 -11.89 1.88
N ILE A 80 -3.94 -11.37 2.03
CA ILE A 80 -3.16 -11.65 3.23
C ILE A 80 -4.00 -11.30 4.49
N PRO A 81 -4.04 -12.16 5.53
CA PRO A 81 -4.96 -11.99 6.67
C PRO A 81 -4.72 -10.70 7.50
N LEU A 82 -3.58 -10.05 7.28
CA LEU A 82 -3.14 -8.83 7.95
C LEU A 82 -3.59 -7.53 7.25
N ALA A 83 -4.17 -7.62 6.06
CA ALA A 83 -4.59 -6.46 5.27
C ALA A 83 -5.99 -5.97 5.66
N ILE A 84 -6.15 -4.65 5.68
CA ILE A 84 -7.44 -3.95 5.78
C ILE A 84 -7.66 -3.23 4.44
N PRO A 85 -8.41 -3.83 3.50
CA PRO A 85 -8.63 -3.26 2.19
C PRO A 85 -9.28 -1.87 2.28
N LEU A 86 -8.82 -0.94 1.42
CA LEU A 86 -9.36 0.42 1.33
C LEU A 86 -10.06 0.64 -0.02
N SER A 87 -9.35 0.32 -1.11
CA SER A 87 -9.81 0.61 -2.45
C SER A 87 -9.28 -0.39 -3.46
N LYS A 88 -9.98 -0.49 -4.58
CA LYS A 88 -9.60 -1.27 -5.75
C LYS A 88 -9.53 -0.36 -6.97
N ASN A 89 -8.42 -0.41 -7.69
CA ASN A 89 -8.25 0.35 -8.93
C ASN A 89 -8.83 -0.40 -10.14
N ALA A 90 -8.71 0.21 -11.33
CA ALA A 90 -9.25 -0.38 -12.57
C ALA A 90 -8.56 -1.68 -13.02
N SER A 91 -7.28 -1.90 -12.65
CA SER A 91 -6.58 -3.18 -12.91
C SER A 91 -6.96 -4.27 -11.91
N GLY A 92 -7.77 -3.94 -10.90
CA GLY A 92 -8.17 -4.85 -9.84
C GLY A 92 -7.17 -4.96 -8.70
N THR A 93 -6.12 -4.14 -8.70
CA THR A 93 -5.14 -4.05 -7.62
C THR A 93 -5.78 -3.41 -6.39
N VAL A 94 -5.48 -3.95 -5.21
CA VAL A 94 -6.06 -3.52 -3.94
C VAL A 94 -5.05 -2.69 -3.16
N THR A 95 -5.42 -1.47 -2.81
CA THR A 95 -4.71 -0.65 -1.80
C THR A 95 -5.31 -0.98 -0.43
N ALA A 96 -4.45 -1.23 0.56
CA ALA A 96 -4.85 -1.62 1.91
C ALA A 96 -4.01 -0.93 2.98
N LEU A 97 -4.51 -0.90 4.21
CA LEU A 97 -3.66 -0.73 5.39
C LEU A 97 -3.12 -2.08 5.83
N LEU A 98 -1.89 -2.14 6.33
CA LEU A 98 -1.31 -3.35 6.88
C LEU A 98 -1.29 -3.30 8.40
N ARG A 99 -2.05 -4.17 9.05
CA ARG A 99 -2.02 -4.32 10.50
C ARG A 99 -0.88 -5.27 10.88
N TRP A 100 0.29 -4.71 11.17
CA TRP A 100 1.43 -5.50 11.61
C TRP A 100 1.10 -6.21 12.94
N PRO A 101 1.26 -7.54 13.05
CA PRO A 101 0.73 -8.31 14.18
C PRO A 101 1.41 -7.97 15.51
N THR A 102 2.68 -7.59 15.46
CA THR A 102 3.51 -7.21 16.62
C THR A 102 4.11 -5.82 16.43
N ALA A 103 3.30 -4.88 15.91
CA ALA A 103 3.73 -3.50 15.65
C ALA A 103 4.35 -2.86 16.91
N PRO A 104 5.56 -2.29 16.83
CA PRO A 104 6.08 -1.42 17.88
C PRO A 104 5.17 -0.19 18.09
N PRO A 105 5.14 0.42 19.28
CA PRO A 105 4.26 1.57 19.57
C PRO A 105 4.42 2.76 18.61
N ASP A 106 5.63 3.00 18.12
CA ASP A 106 5.94 4.11 17.21
C ASP A 106 5.73 3.77 15.72
N MET A 107 5.32 2.54 15.41
CA MET A 107 5.08 2.11 14.03
C MET A 107 3.66 2.49 13.61
N GLU A 108 3.55 3.55 12.81
CA GLU A 108 2.29 3.87 12.14
C GLU A 108 1.86 2.74 11.20
N MET A 109 0.55 2.64 10.97
CA MET A 109 -0.01 1.63 10.06
C MET A 109 0.35 1.96 8.61
N PRO A 110 1.18 1.14 7.93
CA PRO A 110 1.60 1.44 6.58
C PRO A 110 0.50 1.22 5.55
N VAL A 111 0.60 1.96 4.46
CA VAL A 111 -0.24 1.76 3.27
C VAL A 111 0.51 0.83 2.32
N VAL A 112 -0.17 -0.23 1.89
CA VAL A 112 0.39 -1.26 1.05
C VAL A 112 -0.49 -1.54 -0.15
N GLU A 113 0.12 -2.09 -1.19
CA GLU A 113 -0.57 -2.76 -2.28
C GLU A 113 -0.60 -4.26 -2.00
N VAL A 114 -1.77 -4.89 -2.12
CA VAL A 114 -1.92 -6.34 -1.94
C VAL A 114 -1.69 -7.04 -3.26
N ASN A 115 -0.81 -8.04 -3.23
CA ASN A 115 -0.45 -8.90 -4.34
C ASN A 115 -0.71 -10.37 -3.98
N LYS A 116 -0.72 -11.25 -5.00
CA LYS A 116 -0.95 -12.69 -4.80
C LYS A 116 -0.04 -13.28 -3.73
N HIS A 117 1.25 -12.96 -3.81
CA HIS A 117 2.31 -13.50 -2.95
C HIS A 117 2.63 -12.64 -1.71
N GLY A 118 1.84 -11.60 -1.42
CA GLY A 118 2.07 -10.77 -0.25
C GLY A 118 1.73 -9.31 -0.47
N VAL A 119 2.60 -8.40 -0.04
CA VAL A 119 2.35 -6.96 -0.09
C VAL A 119 3.55 -6.16 -0.60
N TRP A 120 3.26 -5.03 -1.26
CA TRP A 120 4.24 -3.99 -1.57
C TRP A 120 4.00 -2.75 -0.73
N LEU A 121 5.04 -2.28 -0.07
CA LEU A 121 4.94 -1.07 0.74
C LEU A 121 4.83 0.18 -0.16
N LEU A 122 3.71 0.88 -0.07
CA LEU A 122 3.47 2.13 -0.81
C LEU A 122 3.92 3.35 -0.01
N ALA A 123 3.67 3.35 1.30
CA ALA A 123 4.11 4.39 2.23
C ALA A 123 4.08 3.88 3.68
N LYS A 124 4.89 4.50 4.54
CA LYS A 124 4.95 4.16 5.98
C LYS A 124 3.71 4.57 6.75
N SER A 125 2.95 5.52 6.23
CA SER A 125 1.73 6.01 6.86
C SER A 125 0.76 6.60 5.85
N VAL A 126 -0.49 6.77 6.30
CA VAL A 126 -1.56 7.42 5.53
C VAL A 126 -1.17 8.84 5.12
N ASP A 127 -0.58 9.60 6.03
CA ASP A 127 -0.17 10.98 5.79
C ASP A 127 0.93 11.07 4.72
N GLN A 128 1.93 10.19 4.80
CA GLN A 128 3.00 10.12 3.80
C GLN A 128 2.44 9.73 2.42
N PHE A 129 1.49 8.79 2.36
CA PHE A 129 0.85 8.37 1.12
C PHE A 129 0.01 9.49 0.50
N MET A 130 -0.82 10.16 1.32
CA MET A 130 -1.63 11.29 0.87
C MET A 130 -0.76 12.45 0.34
N HIS A 131 0.30 12.80 1.07
CA HIS A 131 1.23 13.85 0.63
C HIS A 131 1.85 13.49 -0.72
N ARG A 132 2.28 12.24 -0.91
CA ARG A 132 2.77 11.76 -2.21
C ARG A 132 1.73 11.92 -3.31
N ILE A 133 0.49 11.48 -3.09
CA ILE A 133 -0.58 11.60 -4.10
C ILE A 133 -0.78 13.07 -4.50
N LEU A 134 -0.83 13.99 -3.53
CA LEU A 134 -1.03 15.43 -3.80
C LEU A 134 0.12 16.04 -4.61
N VAL A 135 1.36 15.67 -4.30
CA VAL A 135 2.55 16.13 -5.02
C VAL A 135 2.58 15.57 -6.45
N GLU A 136 2.31 14.29 -6.62
CA GLU A 136 2.24 13.65 -7.94
C GLU A 136 1.12 14.27 -8.80
N GLU A 137 -0.04 14.58 -8.20
CA GLU A 137 -1.15 15.26 -8.88
C GLU A 137 -0.76 16.68 -9.30
N ASP A 138 -0.06 17.43 -8.45
CA ASP A 138 0.37 18.80 -8.74
C ASP A 138 1.50 18.86 -9.78
N ALA A 139 2.26 17.79 -9.95
CA ALA A 139 3.28 17.67 -10.98
C ALA A 139 2.70 17.37 -12.38
N LYS A 140 1.43 16.95 -12.48
CA LYS A 140 0.76 16.69 -13.77
C LYS A 140 0.52 17.96 -14.58
N SER A 141 0.42 17.77 -15.89
CA SER A 141 -0.02 18.80 -16.83
C SER A 141 -1.42 19.33 -16.46
N SER A 142 -1.75 20.55 -16.85
CA SER A 142 -3.06 21.14 -16.54
C SER A 142 -4.24 20.38 -17.17
N GLN A 143 -4.01 19.61 -18.23
CA GLN A 143 -5.04 18.78 -18.87
C GLN A 143 -5.30 17.47 -18.14
N GLU A 144 -4.28 16.91 -17.46
CA GLU A 144 -4.36 15.62 -16.75
C GLU A 144 -4.64 15.77 -15.25
N ARG A 145 -4.45 16.98 -14.72
CA ARG A 145 -4.61 17.30 -13.31
C ARG A 145 -6.08 17.27 -12.89
N ASN A 146 -6.38 16.49 -11.87
CA ASN A 146 -7.66 16.48 -11.20
C ASN A 146 -7.67 17.50 -10.04
N GLU A 147 -8.18 18.70 -10.32
CA GLU A 147 -8.33 19.77 -9.33
C GLU A 147 -9.21 19.39 -8.13
N GLU A 148 -10.16 18.46 -8.34
CA GLU A 148 -11.05 18.00 -7.27
C GLU A 148 -10.28 17.24 -6.17
N LEU A 149 -9.09 16.70 -6.49
CA LEU A 149 -8.28 15.93 -5.54
C LEU A 149 -7.78 16.80 -4.37
N PHE A 150 -7.38 18.04 -4.65
CA PHE A 150 -6.97 18.99 -3.60
C PHE A 150 -8.14 19.34 -2.67
N HIS A 151 -9.35 19.46 -3.22
CA HIS A 151 -10.55 19.67 -2.41
C HIS A 151 -10.95 18.42 -1.60
N ALA A 152 -10.79 17.23 -2.18
CA ALA A 152 -11.06 15.95 -1.52
C ALA A 152 -10.18 15.70 -0.29
N SER A 153 -8.95 16.22 -0.31
CA SER A 153 -8.02 16.13 0.81
C SER A 153 -8.35 17.09 1.98
N ALA A 154 -9.26 18.05 1.78
CA ALA A 154 -9.72 19.03 2.77
C ALA A 154 -8.56 19.72 3.54
N ASP A 155 -8.81 20.13 4.78
CA ASP A 155 -7.81 20.80 5.63
C ASP A 155 -6.59 19.91 5.91
N ALA A 156 -6.76 18.59 5.92
CA ALA A 156 -5.65 17.64 6.06
C ALA A 156 -4.67 17.77 4.89
N GLY A 157 -5.17 17.87 3.67
CA GLY A 157 -4.35 18.08 2.48
C GLY A 157 -3.57 19.39 2.55
N VAL A 158 -4.21 20.49 2.95
CA VAL A 158 -3.54 21.80 3.08
C VAL A 158 -2.40 21.77 4.10
N LYS A 159 -2.55 21.02 5.19
CA LYS A 159 -1.49 20.83 6.20
C LYS A 159 -0.33 19.98 5.68
N LEU A 160 -0.63 18.99 4.84
CA LEU A 160 0.38 18.07 4.29
C LEU A 160 1.12 18.69 3.10
N TYR A 161 0.41 19.35 2.19
CA TYR A 161 0.93 19.89 0.94
C TYR A 161 0.12 21.08 0.45
N ARG A 162 0.79 22.20 0.15
CA ARG A 162 0.14 23.32 -0.52
C ARG A 162 0.35 23.20 -2.03
N LYS A 163 -0.75 23.25 -2.77
CA LYS A 163 -0.74 23.24 -4.23
C LYS A 163 0.18 24.35 -4.78
N GLY A 164 1.07 23.98 -5.69
CA GLY A 164 2.10 24.85 -6.26
C GLY A 164 3.48 24.67 -5.62
N ASP A 165 3.59 24.06 -4.43
CA ASP A 165 4.86 23.95 -3.70
C ASP A 165 5.94 23.19 -4.50
N PHE A 166 5.56 22.19 -5.30
CA PHE A 166 6.50 21.49 -6.19
C PHE A 166 7.16 22.46 -7.18
N ALA A 167 6.37 23.28 -7.87
CA ALA A 167 6.88 24.27 -8.82
C ALA A 167 7.68 25.38 -8.11
N GLU A 168 7.21 25.86 -6.96
CA GLU A 168 7.90 26.88 -6.15
C GLU A 168 9.26 26.40 -5.63
N SER A 169 9.41 25.09 -5.39
CA SER A 169 10.66 24.50 -4.87
C SER A 169 11.84 24.56 -5.83
N LYS A 170 11.59 24.78 -7.13
CA LYS A 170 12.58 24.74 -8.22
C LYS A 170 13.32 23.40 -8.37
N ILE A 171 12.83 22.33 -7.73
CA ILE A 171 13.34 20.97 -7.93
C ILE A 171 12.71 20.43 -9.22
N SER A 172 13.51 20.29 -10.27
CA SER A 172 13.02 19.85 -11.60
C SER A 172 12.62 18.38 -11.66
N ASN A 173 13.09 17.55 -10.72
CA ASN A 173 12.86 16.12 -10.71
C ASN A 173 11.90 15.72 -9.58
N LEU A 174 10.75 15.16 -9.93
CA LEU A 174 9.71 14.75 -9.00
C LEU A 174 10.19 13.76 -7.94
N ASP A 175 10.98 12.75 -8.33
CA ASP A 175 11.54 11.77 -7.40
C ASP A 175 12.43 12.44 -6.35
N VAL A 176 13.25 13.39 -6.78
CA VAL A 176 14.14 14.15 -5.88
C VAL A 176 13.32 15.01 -4.92
N TYR A 177 12.22 15.60 -5.38
CA TYR A 177 11.31 16.34 -4.51
C TYR A 177 10.67 15.42 -3.48
N LEU A 178 10.09 14.30 -3.90
CA LEU A 178 9.42 13.33 -3.03
C LEU A 178 10.38 12.83 -1.93
N LEU A 179 11.59 12.40 -2.29
CA LEU A 179 12.60 11.92 -1.33
C LEU A 179 13.06 13.01 -0.34
N LYS A 180 13.09 14.28 -0.75
CA LYS A 180 13.56 15.39 0.10
C LYS A 180 12.47 16.04 0.95
N LYS A 181 11.23 16.08 0.46
CA LYS A 181 10.14 16.89 1.03
C LYS A 181 9.02 16.06 1.63
N VAL A 182 8.86 14.81 1.18
CA VAL A 182 7.77 13.93 1.62
C VAL A 182 8.32 12.79 2.47
N GLY A 183 9.29 12.05 1.93
CA GLY A 183 9.94 10.95 2.62
C GLY A 183 10.46 9.90 1.66
N ILE A 184 10.96 8.79 2.22
CA ILE A 184 11.49 7.69 1.42
C ILE A 184 10.38 6.73 1.00
N PHE A 185 10.48 6.23 -0.23
CA PHE A 185 9.53 5.31 -0.86
C PHE A 185 10.29 4.19 -1.57
N PRO A 186 9.89 2.91 -1.38
CA PRO A 186 10.50 1.76 -2.04
C PRO A 186 10.70 1.94 -3.54
N ASP A 187 9.61 2.17 -4.26
CA ASP A 187 9.60 2.28 -5.72
C ASP A 187 10.43 3.46 -6.24
N ILE A 188 10.47 4.59 -5.53
CA ILE A 188 11.28 5.75 -5.92
C ILE A 188 12.78 5.45 -5.80
N ILE A 189 13.18 4.73 -4.75
CA ILE A 189 14.58 4.29 -4.59
C ILE A 189 14.94 3.29 -5.69
N GLU A 190 14.07 2.32 -5.97
CA GLU A 190 14.28 1.37 -7.06
C GLU A 190 14.37 2.06 -8.44
N ARG A 191 13.50 3.03 -8.73
CA ARG A 191 13.57 3.85 -9.96
C ARG A 191 14.88 4.63 -10.05
N LYS A 192 15.37 5.18 -8.94
CA LYS A 192 16.64 5.90 -8.89
C LYS A 192 17.82 4.98 -9.21
N VAL A 193 17.83 3.76 -8.68
CA VAL A 193 18.85 2.75 -9.02
C VAL A 193 18.78 2.36 -10.50
N LYS A 194 17.57 2.13 -11.04
CA LYS A 194 17.38 1.82 -12.46
C LYS A 194 17.93 2.94 -13.36
N ARG A 195 17.68 4.21 -13.02
CA ARG A 195 18.23 5.37 -13.73
C ARG A 195 19.76 5.41 -13.70
N HIS A 196 20.38 5.15 -12.55
CA HIS A 196 21.84 5.08 -12.47
C HIS A 196 22.41 4.00 -13.39
N PHE A 197 21.75 2.84 -13.50
CA PHE A 197 22.13 1.83 -14.48
C PHE A 197 21.95 2.28 -15.94
N GLU A 198 20.86 2.97 -16.27
CA GLU A 198 20.61 3.52 -17.61
C GLU A 198 21.67 4.55 -18.03
N GLU A 199 22.18 5.32 -17.06
CA GLU A 199 23.25 6.30 -17.24
C GLU A 199 24.66 5.68 -17.26
N GLY A 200 24.78 4.37 -17.02
CA GLY A 200 26.06 3.67 -16.89
C GLY A 200 26.80 3.93 -15.57
N ASP A 201 26.18 4.58 -14.61
CA ASP A 201 26.74 4.87 -13.29
C ASP A 201 26.48 3.70 -12.32
N HIS A 202 27.24 2.62 -12.50
CA HIS A 202 27.15 1.42 -11.66
C HIS A 202 27.51 1.70 -10.19
N VAL A 203 28.38 2.68 -9.91
CA VAL A 203 28.79 3.01 -8.54
C VAL A 203 27.64 3.64 -7.78
N SER A 204 26.96 4.63 -8.38
CA SER A 204 25.76 5.23 -7.75
C SER A 204 24.60 4.25 -7.64
N ALA A 205 24.45 3.32 -8.58
CA ALA A 205 23.48 2.24 -8.49
C ALA A 205 23.72 1.35 -7.25
N LEU A 206 24.98 0.92 -7.04
CA LEU A 206 25.37 0.12 -5.87
C LEU A 206 25.17 0.88 -4.55
N ILE A 207 25.64 2.13 -4.47
CA ILE A 207 25.49 2.96 -3.26
C ILE A 207 24.01 3.15 -2.92
N THR A 208 23.18 3.42 -3.93
CA THR A 208 21.73 3.62 -3.72
C THR A 208 21.03 2.32 -3.35
N GLY A 209 21.44 1.18 -3.93
CA GLY A 209 20.96 -0.15 -3.57
C GLY A 209 21.29 -0.51 -2.11
N GLU A 210 22.53 -0.28 -1.67
CA GLU A 210 22.93 -0.50 -0.28
C GLU A 210 22.18 0.44 0.67
N PHE A 211 22.03 1.73 0.30
CA PHE A 211 21.23 2.69 1.05
C PHE A 211 19.80 2.21 1.27
N TYR A 212 19.20 1.54 0.28
CA TYR A 212 17.83 1.01 0.37
C TYR A 212 17.67 0.01 1.53
N THR A 213 18.70 -0.80 1.80
CA THR A 213 18.70 -1.88 2.81
C THR A 213 18.80 -1.42 4.26
N LYS A 214 18.99 -0.12 4.50
CA LYS A 214 19.11 0.41 5.86
C LYS A 214 17.89 0.07 6.71
N LYS A 215 18.12 -0.51 7.89
CA LYS A 215 17.08 -1.10 8.75
C LYS A 215 16.01 -0.08 9.16
N GLU A 216 16.41 1.18 9.36
CA GLU A 216 15.52 2.28 9.71
C GLU A 216 14.62 2.73 8.55
N HIS A 217 14.94 2.33 7.31
CA HIS A 217 14.18 2.74 6.14
C HIS A 217 12.86 1.98 6.04
N PHE A 218 12.87 0.65 6.05
CA PHE A 218 11.64 -0.13 5.89
C PHE A 218 11.67 -1.35 6.84
N PRO A 219 11.52 -1.13 8.16
CA PRO A 219 11.66 -2.19 9.15
C PRO A 219 10.64 -3.31 8.90
N GLY A 220 11.12 -4.55 8.89
CA GLY A 220 10.30 -5.75 8.69
C GLY A 220 10.03 -6.11 7.22
N PHE A 221 10.31 -5.23 6.26
CA PHE A 221 10.11 -5.51 4.84
C PHE A 221 11.37 -6.08 4.20
N ALA A 222 11.22 -7.20 3.49
CA ALA A 222 12.31 -7.91 2.83
C ALA A 222 12.68 -7.33 1.46
N ARG A 223 11.74 -6.69 0.75
CA ARG A 223 11.95 -6.12 -0.61
C ARG A 223 13.24 -5.32 -0.78
N PRO A 224 13.67 -4.44 0.16
CA PRO A 224 14.93 -3.71 0.01
C PRO A 224 16.15 -4.63 -0.14
N PHE A 225 16.19 -5.73 0.62
CA PHE A 225 17.29 -6.69 0.57
C PHE A 225 17.24 -7.52 -0.72
N VAL A 226 16.04 -7.90 -1.16
CA VAL A 226 15.84 -8.59 -2.45
C VAL A 226 16.34 -7.72 -3.60
N PHE A 227 15.89 -6.46 -3.65
CA PHE A 227 16.30 -5.55 -4.72
C PHE A 227 17.81 -5.29 -4.69
N ASN A 228 18.42 -5.16 -3.52
CA ASN A 228 19.88 -5.03 -3.44
C ASN A 228 20.62 -6.29 -3.96
N ALA A 229 20.08 -7.49 -3.73
CA ALA A 229 20.60 -8.72 -4.31
C ALA A 229 20.52 -8.69 -5.85
N GLU A 230 19.39 -8.24 -6.43
CA GLU A 230 19.24 -8.05 -7.88
C GLU A 230 20.27 -7.04 -8.44
N VAL A 231 20.52 -5.93 -7.73
CA VAL A 231 21.51 -4.90 -8.09
C VAL A 231 22.92 -5.47 -8.09
N LEU A 232 23.30 -6.22 -7.06
CA LEU A 232 24.60 -6.88 -6.94
C LEU A 232 24.80 -7.92 -8.05
N LEU A 233 23.76 -8.70 -8.36
CA LEU A 233 23.79 -9.70 -9.42
C LEU A 233 24.00 -9.02 -10.79
N ARG A 234 23.30 -7.91 -11.04
CA ARG A 234 23.41 -7.15 -12.31
C ARG A 234 24.82 -6.63 -12.59
N VAL A 235 25.62 -6.35 -11.56
CA VAL A 235 27.03 -5.93 -11.71
C VAL A 235 28.03 -7.09 -11.61
N GLY A 236 27.56 -8.34 -11.56
CA GLY A 236 28.40 -9.53 -11.49
C GLY A 236 28.98 -9.86 -10.11
N ARG A 237 28.48 -9.23 -9.03
CA ARG A 237 28.90 -9.51 -7.65
C ARG A 237 28.12 -10.69 -7.06
N ASN A 238 28.24 -11.85 -7.72
CA ASN A 238 27.38 -13.02 -7.49
C ASN A 238 27.39 -13.54 -6.03
N VAL A 239 28.56 -13.55 -5.37
CA VAL A 239 28.68 -14.04 -3.99
C VAL A 239 27.92 -13.14 -3.02
N GLU A 240 28.04 -11.82 -3.19
CA GLU A 240 27.36 -10.84 -2.35
C GLU A 240 25.86 -10.82 -2.64
N ALA A 241 25.46 -10.96 -3.91
CA ALA A 241 24.05 -11.09 -4.30
C ALA A 241 23.41 -12.30 -3.59
N LYS A 242 24.11 -13.45 -3.59
CA LYS A 242 23.67 -14.65 -2.89
C LYS A 242 23.49 -14.41 -1.39
N ASP A 243 24.47 -13.79 -0.74
CA ASP A 243 24.40 -13.52 0.71
C ASP A 243 23.29 -12.51 1.04
N ALA A 244 23.08 -11.50 0.19
CA ALA A 244 21.98 -10.55 0.32
C ALA A 244 20.61 -11.23 0.18
N ALA A 245 20.43 -12.11 -0.81
CA ALA A 245 19.20 -12.87 -1.01
C ALA A 245 18.90 -13.80 0.18
N ARG A 246 19.92 -14.50 0.71
CA ARG A 246 19.79 -15.29 1.95
C ARG A 246 19.42 -14.43 3.16
N GLY A 247 19.93 -13.20 3.21
CA GLY A 247 19.51 -12.21 4.21
C GLY A 247 18.04 -11.83 4.07
N ALA A 248 17.57 -11.60 2.83
CA ALA A 248 16.19 -11.27 2.54
C ALA A 248 15.22 -12.38 2.98
N LEU A 249 15.54 -13.64 2.70
CA LEU A 249 14.71 -14.80 3.04
C LEU A 249 14.66 -15.14 4.54
N LYS A 250 15.41 -14.43 5.38
CA LYS A 250 15.24 -14.45 6.85
C LYS A 250 14.16 -13.49 7.34
N SER A 251 13.66 -12.63 6.47
CA SER A 251 12.53 -11.74 6.72
C SER A 251 11.24 -12.40 6.19
N PRO A 252 10.04 -11.93 6.60
CA PRO A 252 8.80 -12.57 6.18
C PRO A 252 8.63 -12.57 4.66
N TRP A 253 8.32 -13.74 4.08
CA TRP A 253 8.31 -13.99 2.64
C TRP A 253 7.21 -13.19 1.92
N TRP A 254 6.11 -12.94 2.62
CA TRP A 254 5.03 -12.08 2.15
C TRP A 254 5.40 -10.58 2.03
N THR A 255 6.65 -10.21 2.33
CA THR A 255 7.20 -8.86 2.16
C THR A 255 8.35 -8.77 1.14
N LEU A 256 8.66 -9.86 0.42
CA LEU A 256 9.73 -9.92 -0.60
C LEU A 256 9.45 -9.02 -1.79
N GLY A 257 8.16 -8.78 -2.06
CA GLY A 257 7.68 -8.04 -3.22
C GLY A 257 7.90 -8.73 -4.57
N CYS A 258 8.17 -10.02 -4.55
CA CYS A 258 8.23 -10.92 -5.70
C CYS A 258 7.92 -12.35 -5.22
N GLU A 259 7.99 -13.32 -6.10
CA GLU A 259 7.81 -14.73 -5.75
C GLU A 259 9.00 -15.22 -4.90
N TYR A 260 8.74 -16.16 -3.99
CA TYR A 260 9.80 -16.76 -3.17
C TYR A 260 10.90 -17.39 -4.05
N GLU A 261 10.52 -18.07 -5.13
CA GLU A 261 11.41 -18.79 -6.04
C GLU A 261 12.45 -17.85 -6.69
N ASP A 262 12.04 -16.64 -7.08
CA ASP A 262 12.95 -15.63 -7.65
C ASP A 262 14.13 -15.32 -6.70
N VAL A 263 13.84 -15.21 -5.41
CA VAL A 263 14.84 -14.90 -4.38
C VAL A 263 15.65 -16.14 -4.00
N ALA A 264 15.00 -17.30 -3.90
CA ALA A 264 15.65 -18.58 -3.63
C ALA A 264 16.68 -18.94 -4.71
N ASN A 265 16.37 -18.66 -5.98
CA ASN A 265 17.27 -18.83 -7.11
C ASN A 265 18.56 -18.00 -6.96
N ILE A 266 18.45 -16.73 -6.53
CA ILE A 266 19.63 -15.89 -6.25
C ILE A 266 20.39 -16.42 -5.02
N ALA A 267 19.67 -16.86 -3.99
CA ALA A 267 20.23 -17.41 -2.76
C ALA A 267 20.90 -18.79 -2.94
N GLN A 268 20.66 -19.45 -4.08
CA GLN A 268 21.03 -20.83 -4.36
C GLN A 268 20.52 -21.75 -3.25
N TRP A 269 19.24 -21.59 -2.91
CA TRP A 269 18.49 -22.49 -2.05
C TRP A 269 17.52 -23.25 -2.92
N GLU A 270 17.44 -24.56 -2.68
CA GLU A 270 16.38 -25.39 -3.24
C GLU A 270 15.17 -25.29 -2.29
N ASP A 271 14.30 -26.31 -2.33
CA ASP A 271 13.10 -26.37 -1.49
C ASP A 271 13.42 -26.62 -0.01
N GLU A 272 14.70 -26.70 0.39
CA GLU A 272 15.10 -27.08 1.75
C GLU A 272 14.54 -26.13 2.82
N GLN A 273 14.42 -24.83 2.51
CA GLN A 273 13.79 -23.90 3.45
C GLN A 273 12.28 -24.08 3.53
N ILE A 274 11.62 -24.39 2.42
CA ILE A 274 10.18 -24.68 2.40
C ILE A 274 9.91 -25.93 3.23
N GLU A 275 10.68 -26.99 3.00
CA GLU A 275 10.56 -28.25 3.75
C GLU A 275 10.90 -28.07 5.23
N TYR A 276 11.92 -27.26 5.54
CA TYR A 276 12.20 -26.87 6.92
C TYR A 276 10.98 -26.18 7.54
N ILE A 277 10.41 -25.16 6.92
CA ILE A 277 9.24 -24.47 7.48
C ILE A 277 8.04 -25.43 7.64
N LYS A 278 7.80 -26.31 6.66
CA LYS A 278 6.74 -27.34 6.74
C LYS A 278 6.95 -28.28 7.93
N GLU A 279 8.16 -28.74 8.17
CA GLU A 279 8.48 -29.58 9.34
C GLU A 279 8.23 -28.80 10.64
N ARG A 280 8.56 -27.52 10.67
CA ARG A 280 8.52 -26.68 11.88
C ARG A 280 7.10 -26.30 12.28
N VAL A 281 6.16 -26.29 11.33
CA VAL A 281 4.73 -26.19 11.60
C VAL A 281 4.09 -27.55 11.88
N THR A 282 4.82 -28.62 12.20
CA THR A 282 4.20 -29.87 12.70
C THR A 282 4.13 -29.89 14.23
N GLU A 283 3.33 -30.79 14.80
CA GLU A 283 3.29 -31.01 16.26
C GLU A 283 4.66 -31.49 16.78
N GLU A 284 5.37 -32.30 16.00
CA GLU A 284 6.74 -32.73 16.28
C GLU A 284 7.71 -31.54 16.31
N GLY A 285 7.67 -30.68 15.29
CA GLY A 285 8.49 -29.47 15.21
C GLY A 285 8.23 -28.50 16.37
N ARG A 286 6.95 -28.31 16.72
CA ARG A 286 6.51 -27.54 17.88
C ARG A 286 7.07 -28.09 19.19
N ARG A 287 6.97 -29.41 19.40
CA ARG A 287 7.50 -30.08 20.61
C ARG A 287 9.02 -30.00 20.68
N GLU A 288 9.71 -30.10 19.56
CA GLU A 288 11.17 -29.94 19.50
C GLU A 288 11.59 -28.55 20.00
N ASP A 289 10.86 -27.50 19.60
CA ASP A 289 11.11 -26.14 20.05
C ASP A 289 10.90 -25.90 21.54
N LEU A 290 9.83 -26.48 22.07
CA LEU A 290 9.55 -26.46 23.51
C LEU A 290 10.66 -27.18 24.28
N ASN A 291 11.12 -28.33 23.77
CA ASN A 291 12.24 -29.08 24.38
C ASN A 291 13.57 -28.31 24.33
N LYS A 292 13.77 -27.46 23.31
CA LYS A 292 14.90 -26.52 23.22
C LYS A 292 14.77 -25.32 24.18
N GLY A 293 13.68 -25.23 24.95
CA GLY A 293 13.45 -24.21 25.96
C GLY A 293 12.81 -22.92 25.45
N LYS A 294 12.26 -22.90 24.23
CA LYS A 294 11.50 -21.74 23.76
C LYS A 294 10.20 -21.58 24.56
N ALA A 295 9.84 -20.34 24.86
CA ALA A 295 8.57 -20.04 25.52
C ALA A 295 7.38 -20.42 24.61
N PRO A 296 6.29 -21.01 25.15
CA PRO A 296 5.15 -21.44 24.34
C PRO A 296 4.56 -20.35 23.44
N ALA A 297 4.45 -19.12 23.96
CA ALA A 297 3.97 -17.98 23.19
C ALA A 297 4.89 -17.64 22.01
N GLN A 298 6.22 -17.75 22.18
CA GLN A 298 7.16 -17.52 21.07
C GLN A 298 7.05 -18.62 20.01
N VAL A 299 6.87 -19.88 20.41
CA VAL A 299 6.67 -20.99 19.47
C VAL A 299 5.41 -20.76 18.64
N ALA A 300 4.32 -20.30 19.26
CA ALA A 300 3.10 -19.97 18.55
C ALA A 300 3.27 -18.79 17.58
N LEU A 301 4.04 -17.75 17.96
CA LEU A 301 4.37 -16.64 17.05
C LEU A 301 5.24 -17.07 15.86
N ASP A 302 6.24 -17.91 16.11
CA ASP A 302 7.09 -18.49 15.06
C ASP A 302 6.24 -19.32 14.09
N GLU A 303 5.33 -20.15 14.61
CA GLU A 303 4.39 -20.93 13.81
C GLU A 303 3.47 -20.02 12.96
N ALA A 304 2.92 -18.94 13.53
CA ALA A 304 2.12 -17.98 12.77
C ALA A 304 2.90 -17.33 11.61
N ALA A 305 4.16 -16.96 11.85
CA ALA A 305 5.04 -16.40 10.82
C ALA A 305 5.31 -17.40 9.69
N PHE A 306 5.61 -18.65 10.06
CA PHE A 306 5.81 -19.74 9.11
C PHE A 306 4.58 -20.04 8.25
N LEU A 307 3.37 -20.02 8.84
CA LEU A 307 2.14 -20.24 8.08
C LEU A 307 1.85 -19.09 7.11
N LEU A 308 2.15 -17.84 7.48
CA LEU A 308 2.06 -16.71 6.56
C LEU A 308 3.06 -16.84 5.41
N ASP A 309 4.28 -17.28 5.69
CA ASP A 309 5.32 -17.49 4.69
C ASP A 309 4.93 -18.63 3.72
N LEU A 310 4.41 -19.76 4.21
CA LEU A 310 3.90 -20.84 3.37
C LEU A 310 2.72 -20.40 2.49
N ALA A 311 1.77 -19.67 3.06
CA ALA A 311 0.64 -19.13 2.31
C ALA A 311 1.08 -18.16 1.20
N SER A 312 2.20 -17.46 1.39
CA SER A 312 2.74 -16.51 0.42
C SER A 312 3.28 -17.15 -0.86
N ILE A 313 3.73 -18.42 -0.79
CA ILE A 313 4.30 -19.12 -1.93
C ILE A 313 3.27 -19.24 -3.06
N GLU A 314 2.06 -19.72 -2.75
CA GLU A 314 1.00 -19.94 -3.74
C GLU A 314 -0.11 -18.87 -3.68
N GLY A 315 -0.09 -18.00 -2.66
CA GLY A 315 -1.16 -17.05 -2.40
C GLY A 315 -2.44 -17.71 -1.84
N THR A 316 -2.30 -18.84 -1.15
CA THR A 316 -3.42 -19.63 -0.58
C THR A 316 -3.81 -19.18 0.82
N TRP A 317 -3.91 -17.86 1.03
CA TRP A 317 -4.13 -17.23 2.33
C TRP A 317 -5.27 -17.84 3.14
N ASP A 318 -6.41 -18.08 2.48
CA ASP A 318 -7.65 -18.55 3.09
C ASP A 318 -7.50 -19.92 3.77
N GLU A 319 -6.61 -20.78 3.26
CA GLU A 319 -6.37 -22.13 3.80
C GLU A 319 -5.71 -22.09 5.19
N TYR A 320 -5.01 -20.99 5.49
CA TYR A 320 -4.21 -20.84 6.71
C TYR A 320 -4.86 -19.93 7.76
N VAL A 321 -5.91 -19.17 7.41
CA VAL A 321 -6.53 -18.13 8.27
C VAL A 321 -6.86 -18.66 9.67
N GLU A 322 -7.57 -19.79 9.78
CA GLU A 322 -8.02 -20.32 11.07
C GLU A 322 -6.85 -20.74 11.95
N ARG A 323 -5.83 -21.34 11.33
CA ARG A 323 -4.64 -21.81 12.04
C ARG A 323 -3.75 -20.66 12.48
N ILE A 324 -3.53 -19.66 11.62
CA ILE A 324 -2.80 -18.43 11.95
C ILE A 324 -3.47 -17.72 13.13
N ALA A 325 -4.80 -17.59 13.12
CA ALA A 325 -5.54 -16.97 14.22
C ALA A 325 -5.35 -17.73 15.54
N LYS A 326 -5.42 -19.06 15.51
CA LYS A 326 -5.17 -19.91 16.69
C LYS A 326 -3.78 -19.69 17.26
N CYS A 327 -2.75 -19.60 16.42
CA CYS A 327 -1.39 -19.30 16.86
C CYS A 327 -1.30 -17.94 17.59
N TYR A 328 -1.96 -16.90 17.07
CA TYR A 328 -2.00 -15.60 17.76
C TYR A 328 -2.78 -15.64 19.08
N GLU A 329 -3.88 -16.41 19.15
CA GLU A 329 -4.61 -16.63 20.40
C GLU A 329 -3.73 -17.33 21.45
N GLU A 330 -3.03 -18.40 21.08
CA GLU A 330 -2.09 -19.13 21.95
C GLU A 330 -0.90 -18.26 22.40
N ALA A 331 -0.48 -17.30 21.58
CA ALA A 331 0.51 -16.29 21.94
C ALA A 331 -0.03 -15.17 22.85
N GLY A 332 -1.32 -15.18 23.18
CA GLY A 332 -1.98 -14.16 24.00
C GLY A 332 -2.43 -12.91 23.24
N LEU A 333 -2.32 -12.90 21.90
CA LEU A 333 -2.73 -11.81 21.02
C LEU A 333 -4.17 -12.00 20.53
N ASN A 334 -5.12 -12.12 21.47
CA ASN A 334 -6.53 -12.41 21.21
C ASN A 334 -7.18 -11.43 20.22
N ASP A 335 -6.83 -10.15 20.30
CA ASP A 335 -7.39 -9.13 19.42
C ASP A 335 -6.87 -9.28 17.98
N VAL A 336 -5.64 -9.80 17.80
CA VAL A 336 -5.11 -10.17 16.48
C VAL A 336 -5.84 -11.38 15.92
N ALA A 337 -6.08 -12.40 16.73
CA ALA A 337 -6.83 -13.59 16.33
C ALA A 337 -8.26 -13.24 15.88
N LYS A 338 -8.99 -12.43 16.68
CA LYS A 338 -10.34 -11.96 16.34
C LYS A 338 -10.36 -11.14 15.06
N PHE A 339 -9.38 -10.24 14.90
CA PHE A 339 -9.22 -9.48 13.67
C PHE A 339 -9.05 -10.41 12.47
N ILE A 340 -8.17 -11.41 12.53
CA ILE A 340 -7.93 -12.35 11.43
C ILE A 340 -9.18 -13.15 11.09
N LEU A 341 -9.92 -13.63 12.10
CA LEU A 341 -11.12 -14.45 11.92
C LEU A 341 -12.37 -13.69 11.48
N TYR A 342 -12.34 -12.36 11.49
CA TYR A 342 -13.51 -11.57 11.12
C TYR A 342 -14.00 -11.88 9.69
N ARG A 343 -15.30 -12.13 9.54
CA ARG A 343 -15.99 -12.34 8.26
C ARG A 343 -17.19 -11.39 8.22
N ASP A 344 -17.38 -10.71 7.08
CA ASP A 344 -18.51 -9.81 6.81
C ASP A 344 -19.87 -10.53 6.83
#